data_AF-A0A7C6ESQ8-F1
#
_entry.id   AF-A0A7C6ESQ8-F1
#
_cell.length_a   1.000
_cell.length_b   1.000
_cell.length_c   1.000
_cell.angle_alpha   90.00
_cell.angle_beta   90.00
_cell.angle_gamma   90.00
#
_symmetry.space_group_name_H-M   'P 1'
#
loop_
_entity.id
_entity.type
_entity.pdbx_description
1 polymer ?
#
loop_
_entity_poly.entity_id
_entity_poly.type
_entity_poly.pdbx_seq_one_letter_code
_entity_poly.pdbx_strand_id
1 'polypeptide(L)'
;PTMLCQKHENLIKGFMGQTTAFKKDYVKPNVLIMGENKALNEVRYLYGIHGKGFFTFYGGHDPEDYQHFVYDPPTKLELYKNSAGYRLILNNVLFPSAKKKKLKT
;
A
#
# COMPACT_ATOMS: atom_id res chain seq x y z
N PRO A 1 12.70 9.12 -8.28
CA PRO A 1 12.27 7.75 -7.87
C PRO A 1 10.78 7.56 -8.18
N THR A 2 10.48 6.84 -9.26
CA THR A 2 9.10 6.57 -9.72
C THR A 2 8.44 5.54 -8.83
N MET A 3 7.74 6.00 -7.81
CA MET A 3 7.02 5.19 -6.82
C MET A 3 5.78 4.47 -7.37
N LEU A 4 5.63 4.33 -8.70
CA LEU A 4 4.39 3.84 -9.33
C LEU A 4 4.52 3.24 -10.75
N CYS A 5 5.69 2.76 -11.20
CA CYS A 5 5.81 2.20 -12.57
C CYS A 5 6.15 0.71 -12.62
N GLN A 6 5.60 -0.13 -11.72
CA GLN A 6 6.07 -1.53 -11.60
C GLN A 6 4.96 -2.60 -11.55
N LYS A 7 3.70 -2.24 -11.84
CA LYS A 7 2.72 -3.25 -12.27
C LYS A 7 1.60 -2.62 -13.08
N HIS A 8 1.28 -3.26 -14.21
CA HIS A 8 0.39 -2.79 -15.28
C HIS A 8 -1.10 -2.84 -14.91
N GLU A 9 -1.48 -2.52 -13.68
CA GLU A 9 -2.87 -2.56 -13.23
C GLU A 9 -3.24 -1.24 -12.56
N ASN A 10 -4.23 -0.56 -13.14
CA ASN A 10 -4.78 0.70 -12.61
C ASN A 10 -5.85 0.45 -11.54
N LEU A 11 -6.22 -0.82 -11.31
CA LEU A 11 -7.21 -1.26 -10.35
C LEU A 11 -6.61 -2.40 -9.54
N ILE A 12 -6.69 -2.30 -8.22
CA ILE A 12 -6.28 -3.35 -7.30
C ILE A 12 -7.50 -3.69 -6.46
N LYS A 13 -7.67 -4.98 -6.14
CA LYS A 13 -8.72 -5.40 -5.23
C LYS A 13 -8.57 -4.66 -3.90
N GLY A 14 -9.67 -4.10 -3.41
CA GLY A 14 -9.70 -3.49 -2.08
C GLY A 14 -9.52 -4.55 -0.99
N PHE A 15 -9.52 -4.11 0.26
CA PHE A 15 -9.37 -4.99 1.43
C PHE A 15 -10.61 -4.92 2.31
N MET A 16 -10.97 -6.02 2.98
CA MET A 16 -11.98 -5.99 4.03
C MET A 16 -11.29 -5.64 5.37
N GLY A 17 -11.90 -4.77 6.17
CA GLY A 17 -11.38 -4.41 7.48
C GLY A 17 -12.06 -3.18 8.08
N GLN A 18 -12.04 -3.07 9.41
CA GLN A 18 -12.77 -2.03 10.15
C GLN A 18 -12.24 -0.59 9.92
N THR A 19 -10.94 -0.44 9.63
CA THR A 19 -10.32 0.88 9.35
C THR A 19 -9.38 0.78 8.14
N THR A 20 -9.94 0.82 6.94
CA THR A 20 -9.16 0.60 5.70
C THR A 20 -9.11 1.82 4.76
N ALA A 21 -9.61 2.97 5.22
CA ALA A 21 -9.66 4.18 4.41
C ALA A 21 -9.70 5.46 5.26
N PHE A 22 -9.20 6.55 4.66
CA PHE A 22 -9.47 7.92 5.11
C PHE A 22 -10.55 8.54 4.25
N LYS A 23 -11.38 9.42 4.82
CA LYS A 23 -12.28 10.27 4.02
C LYS A 23 -11.43 11.30 3.28
N LYS A 24 -11.62 11.41 1.96
CA LYS A 24 -10.78 12.25 1.09
C LYS A 24 -10.77 13.72 1.53
N ASP A 25 -11.90 14.23 1.99
CA ASP A 25 -12.07 15.64 2.37
C ASP A 25 -11.23 16.05 3.59
N TYR A 26 -10.76 15.08 4.39
CA TYR A 26 -9.91 15.33 5.55
C TYR A 26 -8.42 15.02 5.29
N VAL A 27 -8.08 14.59 4.07
CA VAL A 27 -6.67 14.39 3.68
C VAL A 27 -6.03 15.76 3.44
N LYS A 28 -4.89 16.00 4.10
CA LYS A 28 -4.19 17.29 3.98
C LYS A 28 -3.70 17.51 2.54
N PRO A 29 -3.71 18.76 2.02
CA PRO A 29 -3.32 19.04 0.63
C PRO A 29 -1.89 18.63 0.25
N ASN A 30 -0.98 18.57 1.22
CA ASN A 30 0.43 18.19 1.00
C ASN A 30 0.65 16.67 0.99
N VAL A 31 -0.40 15.87 1.19
CA VAL A 31 -0.36 14.41 1.11
C VAL A 31 -0.71 13.99 -0.31
N LEU A 32 0.13 13.14 -0.89
CA LEU A 32 -0.08 12.58 -2.21
C LEU A 32 -1.03 11.38 -2.12
N ILE A 33 -2.17 11.47 -2.79
CA ILE A 33 -3.12 10.37 -2.92
C ILE A 33 -2.64 9.46 -4.06
N MET A 34 -2.41 8.19 -3.73
CA MET A 34 -1.85 7.19 -4.65
C MET A 34 -2.89 6.14 -5.05
N GLY A 35 -3.99 6.03 -4.30
CA GLY A 35 -5.10 5.13 -4.60
C GLY A 35 -6.35 5.52 -3.82
N GLU A 36 -7.47 5.57 -4.52
CA GLU A 36 -8.76 6.05 -3.99
C GLU A 36 -9.92 5.17 -4.48
N ASN A 37 -10.98 5.13 -3.68
CA ASN A 37 -12.29 4.67 -4.11
C ASN A 37 -13.17 5.90 -4.35
N LYS A 38 -13.32 6.27 -5.62
CA LYS A 38 -14.07 7.46 -6.03
C LYS A 38 -15.56 7.38 -5.67
N ALA A 39 -16.16 6.20 -5.73
CA ALA A 39 -17.58 6.02 -5.45
C ALA A 39 -17.93 6.30 -3.98
N LEU A 40 -17.00 6.02 -3.06
CA LEU A 40 -17.19 6.24 -1.62
C LEU A 40 -16.45 7.49 -1.08
N ASN A 41 -15.79 8.27 -1.94
CA ASN A 41 -14.95 9.40 -1.56
C ASN A 41 -13.85 9.04 -0.52
N GLU A 42 -13.21 7.90 -0.72
CA GLU A 42 -12.26 7.30 0.21
C GLU A 42 -10.84 7.23 -0.36
N VAL A 43 -9.85 7.49 0.48
CA VAL A 43 -8.43 7.31 0.17
C VAL A 43 -7.93 6.06 0.88
N ARG A 44 -7.40 5.11 0.11
CA ARG A 44 -6.93 3.81 0.61
C ARG A 44 -5.43 3.62 0.46
N TYR A 45 -4.78 4.44 -0.36
CA TYR A 45 -3.34 4.47 -0.52
C TYR A 45 -2.85 5.92 -0.61
N LEU A 46 -1.97 6.33 0.29
CA LEU A 46 -1.40 7.68 0.32
C LEU A 46 0.05 7.70 0.79
N TYR A 47 0.74 8.76 0.40
CA TYR A 47 2.13 9.03 0.72
C TYR A 47 2.28 10.47 1.19
N GLY A 48 3.11 10.71 2.21
CA GLY A 48 3.41 12.06 2.66
C GLY A 48 4.82 12.19 3.21
N ILE A 49 5.39 13.38 3.10
CA ILE A 49 6.70 13.70 3.66
C ILE A 49 6.48 14.40 5.00
N HIS A 50 7.24 14.00 6.02
CA HIS A 50 7.21 14.63 7.33
C HIS A 50 8.61 14.69 7.95
N GLY A 51 9.07 15.91 8.24
CA GLY A 51 10.42 16.14 8.77
C GLY A 51 11.50 15.62 7.82
N LYS A 52 12.38 14.74 8.32
CA LYS A 52 13.48 14.13 7.55
C LYS A 52 13.10 12.79 6.90
N GLY A 53 11.83 12.40 7.00
CA GLY A 53 11.34 11.12 6.51
C GLY A 53 10.04 11.26 5.75
N PHE A 54 9.43 10.11 5.48
CA PHE A 54 8.13 10.02 4.85
C PHE A 54 7.29 8.96 5.56
N PHE A 55 6.00 9.00 5.31
CA PHE A 55 5.06 7.98 5.72
C PHE A 55 4.24 7.54 4.51
N THR A 56 3.81 6.29 4.56
CA THR A 56 2.95 5.69 3.55
C THR A 56 1.84 4.95 4.29
N PHE A 57 0.60 5.20 3.91
CA PHE A 57 -0.54 4.42 4.38
C PHE A 57 -1.11 3.64 3.21
N TYR A 58 -1.24 2.33 3.38
CA TYR A 58 -1.94 1.45 2.47
C TYR A 58 -2.92 0.62 3.27
N GLY A 59 -4.21 0.92 3.14
CA GLY A 59 -5.26 0.35 3.97
C GLY A 59 -5.57 -1.09 3.56
N GLY A 60 -5.51 -2.02 4.52
CA GLY A 60 -5.76 -3.43 4.27
C GLY A 60 -4.94 -4.36 5.14
N HIS A 61 -5.32 -5.64 5.19
CA HIS A 61 -4.57 -6.69 5.88
C HIS A 61 -3.72 -7.51 4.89
N ASP A 62 -4.39 -8.22 3.97
CA ASP A 62 -3.75 -9.06 2.96
C ASP A 62 -4.30 -8.74 1.56
N PRO A 63 -3.45 -8.44 0.56
CA PRO A 63 -3.90 -8.10 -0.79
C PRO A 63 -4.48 -9.26 -1.60
N GLU A 64 -4.11 -10.49 -1.26
CA GLU A 64 -4.56 -11.70 -1.95
C GLU A 64 -5.59 -12.49 -1.13
N ASP A 65 -5.82 -12.09 0.12
CA ASP A 65 -6.86 -12.62 0.99
C ASP A 65 -7.80 -11.52 1.48
N TYR A 66 -8.83 -11.25 0.67
CA TYR A 66 -9.79 -10.18 0.89
C TYR A 66 -10.54 -10.32 2.22
N GLN A 67 -10.86 -11.54 2.65
CA GLN A 67 -11.75 -11.82 3.79
C GLN A 67 -11.02 -12.50 4.94
N HIS A 68 -9.71 -12.27 5.10
CA HIS A 68 -8.92 -12.95 6.12
C HIS A 68 -9.53 -12.74 7.53
N PHE A 69 -10.16 -13.78 8.06
CA PHE A 69 -10.78 -13.73 9.38
C PHE A 69 -9.76 -14.01 10.48
N VAL A 70 -10.08 -13.59 11.70
CA VAL A 70 -9.28 -13.98 12.86
C VAL A 70 -9.30 -15.52 12.94
N TYR A 71 -8.13 -16.13 13.08
CA TYR A 71 -7.86 -17.58 13.09
C TYR A 71 -7.76 -18.28 11.73
N ASP A 72 -7.95 -17.58 10.60
CA ASP A 72 -7.65 -18.17 9.30
C ASP A 72 -6.15 -18.50 9.18
N PRO A 73 -5.80 -19.60 8.48
CA PRO A 73 -4.40 -19.95 8.27
C PRO A 73 -3.69 -18.83 7.50
N PRO A 74 -2.41 -18.56 7.78
CA PRO A 74 -1.67 -17.51 7.10
C PRO A 74 -1.61 -17.77 5.59
N THR A 75 -1.71 -16.70 4.82
CA THR A 75 -1.60 -16.75 3.36
C THR A 75 -0.28 -17.37 2.93
N LYS A 76 -0.34 -18.43 2.12
CA LYS A 76 0.84 -19.07 1.54
C LYS A 76 1.39 -18.21 0.40
N LEU A 77 2.35 -17.34 0.70
CA LEU A 77 2.98 -16.42 -0.25
C LEU A 77 3.52 -17.10 -1.52
N GLU A 78 3.94 -18.37 -1.41
CA GLU A 78 4.42 -19.18 -2.53
C GLU A 78 3.39 -19.35 -3.66
N LEU A 79 2.10 -19.27 -3.33
CA LEU A 79 0.99 -19.34 -4.30
C LEU A 79 0.79 -18.02 -5.06
N TYR A 80 1.42 -16.93 -4.60
CA TYR A 80 1.16 -15.57 -5.06
C TYR A 80 2.42 -14.84 -5.57
N LYS A 81 3.36 -15.58 -6.19
CA LYS A 81 4.63 -15.05 -6.74
C LYS A 81 4.46 -13.84 -7.69
N ASN A 82 3.30 -13.74 -8.33
CA ASN A 82 2.96 -12.66 -9.27
C ASN A 82 1.87 -11.71 -8.76
N SER A 83 1.57 -11.69 -7.46
CA SER A 83 0.56 -10.81 -6.85
C SER A 83 0.79 -9.34 -7.17
N ALA A 84 -0.31 -8.61 -7.41
CA ALA A 84 -0.26 -7.17 -7.64
C ALA A 84 -0.09 -6.39 -6.35
N GLY A 85 -0.89 -6.72 -5.35
CA GLY A 85 -0.85 -6.00 -4.09
C GLY A 85 0.46 -6.24 -3.32
N TYR A 86 1.00 -7.47 -3.30
CA TYR A 86 2.30 -7.70 -2.63
C TYR A 86 3.44 -6.95 -3.32
N ARG A 87 3.46 -6.87 -4.67
CA ARG A 87 4.46 -6.08 -5.38
C ARG A 87 4.34 -4.58 -5.12
N LEU A 88 3.11 -4.07 -5.01
CA LEU A 88 2.88 -2.67 -4.63
C LEU A 88 3.47 -2.40 -3.24
N ILE A 89 3.22 -3.27 -2.27
CA ILE A 89 3.75 -3.13 -0.90
C ILE A 89 5.28 -3.15 -0.92
N LEU A 90 5.89 -4.15 -1.56
CA LEU A 90 7.35 -4.28 -1.62
C LEU A 90 8.00 -3.06 -2.28
N ASN A 91 7.52 -2.68 -3.46
CA ASN A 91 8.17 -1.67 -4.28
C ASN A 91 7.95 -0.24 -3.78
N ASN A 92 6.78 0.03 -3.18
CA ASN A 92 6.39 1.41 -2.89
C ASN A 92 6.29 1.70 -1.38
N VAL A 93 6.23 0.67 -0.53
CA VAL A 93 6.21 0.84 0.93
C VAL A 93 7.53 0.40 1.53
N LEU A 94 7.94 -0.85 1.30
CA LEU A 94 9.07 -1.45 2.04
C LEU A 94 10.44 -1.05 1.48
N PHE A 95 10.69 -1.19 0.18
CA PHE A 95 11.99 -0.82 -0.41
C PHE A 95 12.34 0.66 -0.28
N PRO A 96 11.41 1.61 -0.46
CA PRO A 96 11.71 3.02 -0.21
C PRO A 96 12.06 3.31 1.25
N SER A 97 11.48 2.54 2.18
CA SER A 97 11.69 2.70 3.63
C SER A 97 12.96 2.00 4.13
N ALA A 98 13.54 1.11 3.32
CA ALA A 98 14.74 0.38 3.70
C ALA A 98 15.97 1.29 3.69
N LYS A 99 16.76 1.23 4.78
CA LYS A 99 18.04 1.92 4.85
C LYS A 99 19.02 1.30 3.86
N LYS A 100 19.51 2.09 2.91
CA LYS A 100 20.55 1.62 1.98
C LYS A 100 21.78 1.17 2.76
N LYS A 101 22.22 -0.05 2.51
CA LYS A 101 23.49 -0.57 3.04
C LYS A 101 24.64 0.20 2.38
N LYS A 102 25.59 0.71 3.18
CA LYS A 102 26.81 1.30 2.62
C LYS A 102 27.56 0.21 1.86
N LEU A 103 27.83 0.43 0.58
CA LEU A 103 28.68 -0.44 -0.21
C LEU A 103 30.10 -0.35 0.35
N LYS A 104 30.78 -1.49 0.48
CA LYS A 104 32.21 -1.48 0.77
C LYS A 104 32.90 -1.00 -0.51
N THR A 105 33.53 0.17 -0.44
CA THR A 105 34.55 0.61 -1.39
C THR A 105 35.87 -0.01 -1.01
#